data_AF-A0A6J7V6E9-F1
#
_entry.id   AF-A0A6J7V6E9-F1
#
_cell.length_a   1.000
_cell.length_b   1.000
_cell.length_c   1.000
_cell.angle_alpha   90.00
_cell.angle_beta   90.00
_cell.angle_gamma   90.00
#
_symmetry.space_group_name_H-M   'P 1'
#
loop_
_entity.id
_entity.type
_entity.pdbx_description
1 polymer ?
#
loop_
_entity_poly.entity_id
_entity_poly.type
_entity_poly.pdbx_seq_one_letter_code
_entity_poly.pdbx_strand_id
1 'polypeptide(L)'
;MISRSRVFIPAAGLGSRIDGGGSLLPKPLRSIGSKPLLTRVMDLYPNGTSFVIGLGFKASWVKQVAMITAKANNQEVDFFETDSWEVPGKGLTDTVLGAQHFLQERFIFHAVDTLVSPKTLASLFLSEQDTIVVGQPTTNGSYRALSNGQWKKVSFEPSSRQLAYTGVALIQDYETFWKKLSERKRLEENEGEVLGIDPETCLSFEIQGGEWVDCGNLAGLAAAQANNVREDIVLERNNEAIWHIGSEMIKFHVDEIFIRNRALRATQLRPFVPEIHVRGPNTYSYPRENGITLSAGEIGAFHQFLKFLEDFWDLTPSLTKANSVVNVDSRYLDFYQKKTYVRVKEFLEKYPAYDVTSINDRTTSRILELLKTVNWDHLARVKLTRAHGDLHPDNILIVNSSLGFTLLDWRQDIAGSSGKEGDIYYDLAKIKHGLIVDHGLVAKGKFTVAIESKKAKYEMQQTSKKKQWQSELEDFISRSELDSQKVDLITSLIFLNIACLHHSPYDEFLFVLGHDLLQKSLKNL
;
A
#
# COMPACT_ATOMS: atom_id res chain seq x y z
N MET A 1 30.89 -14.11 -23.42
CA MET A 1 29.50 -13.67 -23.65
C MET A 1 28.62 -14.56 -22.80
N ILE A 2 28.04 -14.04 -21.72
CA ILE A 2 27.04 -14.81 -20.94
C ILE A 2 25.86 -14.98 -21.89
N SER A 3 25.58 -16.22 -22.31
CA SER A 3 24.42 -16.49 -23.16
C SER A 3 23.15 -16.02 -22.44
N ARG A 4 22.32 -15.23 -23.13
CA ARG A 4 21.08 -14.67 -22.60
C ARG A 4 20.06 -15.80 -22.39
N SER A 5 20.06 -16.45 -21.23
CA SER A 5 18.99 -17.40 -20.90
C SER A 5 17.70 -16.65 -20.59
N ARG A 6 16.57 -17.17 -21.08
CA ARG A 6 15.23 -16.70 -20.66
C ARG A 6 14.94 -17.12 -19.23
N VAL A 7 14.07 -16.38 -18.54
CA VAL A 7 13.60 -16.71 -17.19
C VAL A 7 12.10 -16.96 -17.21
N PHE A 8 11.67 -18.12 -16.72
CA PHE A 8 10.27 -18.46 -16.54
C PHE A 8 9.82 -18.24 -15.10
N ILE A 9 8.77 -17.46 -14.91
CA ILE A 9 8.17 -17.19 -13.61
C ILE A 9 6.69 -17.66 -13.61
N PRO A 10 6.33 -18.71 -12.86
CA PRO A 10 4.94 -19.09 -12.68
C PRO A 10 4.27 -18.15 -11.66
N ALA A 11 3.32 -17.35 -12.13
CA ALA A 11 2.60 -16.33 -11.35
C ALA A 11 1.08 -16.58 -11.30
N ALA A 12 0.64 -17.82 -11.57
CA ALA A 12 -0.76 -18.17 -11.75
C ALA A 12 -1.53 -18.53 -10.47
N GLY A 13 -0.82 -18.92 -9.41
CA GLY A 13 -1.44 -19.52 -8.22
C GLY A 13 -2.19 -18.54 -7.32
N LEU A 14 -3.19 -19.07 -6.58
CA LEU A 14 -3.97 -18.32 -5.58
C LEU A 14 -3.11 -17.75 -4.45
N GLY A 15 -2.06 -18.48 -4.02
CA GLY A 15 -1.27 -18.10 -2.85
C GLY A 15 -1.92 -18.49 -1.51
N SER A 16 -2.68 -19.58 -1.49
CA SER A 16 -3.49 -20.04 -0.34
C SER A 16 -2.74 -20.14 1.00
N ARG A 17 -1.42 -20.33 0.98
CA ARG A 17 -0.55 -20.37 2.19
C ARG A 17 -0.30 -19.00 2.83
N ILE A 18 -0.61 -17.91 2.12
CA ILE A 18 -0.38 -16.51 2.52
C ILE A 18 -1.72 -15.79 2.77
N ASP A 19 -2.85 -16.36 2.35
CA ASP A 19 -4.18 -15.72 2.40
C ASP A 19 -4.84 -15.70 3.80
N GLY A 20 -4.13 -16.10 4.84
CA GLY A 20 -4.64 -16.18 6.23
C GLY A 20 -4.99 -14.86 6.93
N GLY A 21 -5.38 -13.79 6.22
CA GLY A 21 -5.70 -12.50 6.87
C GLY A 21 -6.00 -11.29 5.98
N GLY A 22 -6.79 -11.42 4.92
CA GLY A 22 -7.60 -10.28 4.41
C GLY A 22 -7.04 -9.39 3.28
N SER A 23 -5.81 -9.56 2.81
CA SER A 23 -5.30 -8.79 1.65
C SER A 23 -5.86 -9.32 0.33
N LEU A 24 -6.31 -8.42 -0.55
CA LEU A 24 -6.84 -8.80 -1.86
C LEU A 24 -5.73 -9.02 -2.91
N LEU A 25 -4.46 -8.75 -2.60
CA LEU A 25 -3.38 -8.85 -3.58
C LEU A 25 -3.01 -10.31 -3.84
N PRO A 26 -2.89 -10.75 -5.11
CA PRO A 26 -2.37 -12.07 -5.42
C PRO A 26 -0.91 -12.17 -4.97
N LYS A 27 -0.44 -13.39 -4.69
CA LYS A 27 0.91 -13.67 -4.19
C LYS A 27 2.05 -12.89 -4.91
N PRO A 28 2.12 -12.82 -6.25
CA PRO A 28 3.15 -12.04 -6.96
C PRO A 28 3.17 -10.54 -6.62
N LEU A 29 2.04 -9.99 -6.15
CA LEU A 29 1.88 -8.57 -5.85
C LEU A 29 1.96 -8.25 -4.35
N ARG A 30 2.29 -9.24 -3.50
CA ARG A 30 2.51 -8.99 -2.07
C ARG A 30 3.72 -8.08 -1.88
N SER A 31 3.55 -7.02 -1.10
CA SER A 31 4.58 -6.02 -0.85
C SER A 31 5.65 -6.54 0.09
N ILE A 32 6.91 -6.39 -0.33
CA ILE A 32 8.11 -6.56 0.49
C ILE A 32 8.81 -5.20 0.50
N GLY A 33 8.63 -4.44 1.58
CA GLY A 33 8.98 -3.02 1.62
C GLY A 33 8.21 -2.23 0.58
N SER A 34 8.92 -1.45 -0.24
CA SER A 34 8.33 -0.63 -1.31
C SER A 34 8.18 -1.33 -2.66
N LYS A 35 8.38 -2.66 -2.77
CA LYS A 35 8.25 -3.37 -4.06
C LYS A 35 7.39 -4.62 -3.92
N PRO A 36 6.60 -4.99 -4.93
CA PRO A 36 5.92 -6.28 -4.94
C PRO A 36 6.93 -7.39 -5.18
N LEU A 37 6.60 -8.59 -4.70
CA LEU A 37 7.43 -9.79 -4.79
C LEU A 37 7.89 -10.09 -6.24
N LEU A 38 7.00 -9.98 -7.23
CA LEU A 38 7.35 -10.18 -8.64
C LEU A 38 8.45 -9.22 -9.11
N THR A 39 8.35 -7.93 -8.77
CA THR A 39 9.38 -6.94 -9.10
C THR A 39 10.69 -7.28 -8.42
N ARG A 40 10.66 -7.72 -7.15
CA ARG A 40 11.87 -8.16 -6.44
C ARG A 40 12.58 -9.29 -7.18
N VAL A 41 11.83 -10.30 -7.67
CA VAL A 41 12.39 -11.41 -8.46
C VAL A 41 12.97 -10.92 -9.79
N MET A 42 12.24 -10.10 -10.54
CA MET A 42 12.71 -9.57 -11.83
C MET A 42 13.96 -8.68 -11.69
N ASP A 43 14.07 -7.93 -10.59
CA ASP A 43 15.21 -7.06 -10.26
C ASP A 43 16.49 -7.86 -9.90
N LEU A 44 16.38 -9.16 -9.59
CA LEU A 44 17.55 -10.01 -9.35
C LEU A 44 18.35 -10.27 -10.63
N TYR A 45 17.72 -10.11 -11.79
CA TYR A 45 18.32 -10.38 -13.09
C TYR A 45 18.87 -9.11 -13.74
N PRO A 46 19.92 -9.21 -14.55
CA PRO A 46 20.46 -8.08 -15.29
C PRO A 46 19.42 -7.38 -16.18
N ASN A 47 19.66 -6.10 -16.47
CA ASN A 47 18.90 -5.38 -17.47
C ASN A 47 19.02 -6.08 -18.84
N GLY A 48 17.94 -6.12 -19.61
CA GLY A 48 17.90 -6.83 -20.90
C GLY A 48 17.59 -8.33 -20.81
N THR A 49 17.36 -8.89 -19.62
CA THR A 49 16.86 -10.27 -19.49
C THR A 49 15.44 -10.40 -20.09
N SER A 50 15.19 -11.49 -20.81
CA SER A 50 13.88 -11.83 -21.35
C SER A 50 13.14 -12.80 -20.41
N PHE A 51 11.88 -12.52 -20.11
CA PHE A 51 11.03 -13.29 -19.20
C PHE A 51 9.85 -13.93 -19.93
N VAL A 52 9.42 -15.08 -19.44
CA VAL A 52 8.12 -15.67 -19.75
C VAL A 52 7.35 -15.76 -18.43
N ILE A 53 6.16 -15.18 -18.35
CA ILE A 53 5.37 -15.17 -17.12
C ILE A 53 4.04 -15.89 -17.35
N GLY A 54 3.82 -16.97 -16.62
CA GLY A 54 2.56 -17.72 -16.61
C GLY A 54 1.55 -17.06 -15.69
N LEU A 55 0.51 -16.46 -16.24
CA LEU A 55 -0.53 -15.72 -15.54
C LEU A 55 -1.76 -16.58 -15.22
N GLY A 56 -2.46 -16.27 -14.13
CA GLY A 56 -3.65 -17.02 -13.71
C GLY A 56 -4.54 -16.16 -12.83
N PHE A 57 -4.63 -16.47 -11.54
CA PHE A 57 -5.43 -15.69 -10.61
C PHE A 57 -5.05 -14.20 -10.66
N LYS A 58 -6.02 -13.35 -11.03
CA LYS A 58 -5.84 -11.89 -11.18
C LYS A 58 -4.73 -11.53 -12.20
N ALA A 59 -4.66 -12.28 -13.29
CA ALA A 59 -3.70 -12.13 -14.40
C ALA A 59 -3.50 -10.67 -14.84
N SER A 60 -4.57 -9.90 -14.99
CA SER A 60 -4.50 -8.50 -15.46
C SER A 60 -3.72 -7.59 -14.51
N TRP A 61 -3.76 -7.84 -13.19
CA TRP A 61 -3.03 -7.04 -12.21
C TRP A 61 -1.55 -7.37 -12.23
N VAL A 62 -1.24 -8.68 -12.27
CA VAL A 62 0.14 -9.19 -12.35
C VAL A 62 0.83 -8.70 -13.63
N LYS A 63 0.12 -8.77 -14.77
CA LYS A 63 0.60 -8.30 -16.08
C LYS A 63 0.94 -6.80 -16.07
N GLN A 64 0.06 -5.96 -15.51
CA GLN A 64 0.30 -4.51 -15.42
C GLN A 64 1.62 -4.21 -14.67
N VAL A 65 1.82 -4.84 -13.52
CA VAL A 65 3.03 -4.62 -12.70
C VAL A 65 4.28 -5.18 -13.39
N ALA A 66 4.19 -6.37 -13.98
CA ALA A 66 5.29 -6.96 -14.75
C ALA A 66 5.76 -6.06 -15.90
N MET A 67 4.82 -5.48 -16.66
CA MET A 67 5.13 -4.56 -17.75
C MET A 67 5.82 -3.27 -17.26
N ILE A 68 5.38 -2.73 -16.11
CA ILE A 68 6.01 -1.56 -15.50
C ILE A 68 7.45 -1.89 -15.08
N THR A 69 7.66 -3.03 -14.42
CA THR A 69 9.00 -3.49 -14.02
C THR A 69 9.90 -3.73 -15.24
N ALA A 70 9.39 -4.42 -16.25
CA ALA A 70 10.16 -4.73 -17.44
C ALA A 70 10.63 -3.46 -18.16
N LYS A 71 9.74 -2.47 -18.30
CA LYS A 71 10.09 -1.17 -18.86
C LYS A 71 11.17 -0.46 -18.05
N ALA A 72 11.07 -0.48 -16.71
CA ALA A 72 12.05 0.15 -15.83
C ALA A 72 13.46 -0.47 -15.95
N ASN A 73 13.52 -1.78 -16.21
CA ASN A 73 14.77 -2.54 -16.27
C ASN A 73 15.25 -2.83 -17.71
N ASN A 74 14.58 -2.27 -18.73
CA ASN A 74 14.81 -2.59 -20.14
C ASN A 74 14.80 -4.11 -20.42
N GLN A 75 13.83 -4.82 -19.84
CA GLN A 75 13.63 -6.27 -19.97
C GLN A 75 12.51 -6.56 -20.98
N GLU A 76 12.57 -7.73 -21.59
CA GLU A 76 11.51 -8.24 -22.48
C GLU A 76 10.62 -9.21 -21.70
N VAL A 77 9.31 -9.22 -21.95
CA VAL A 77 8.39 -10.12 -21.25
C VAL A 77 7.32 -10.66 -22.19
N ASP A 78 7.25 -11.99 -22.29
CA ASP A 78 6.16 -12.74 -22.87
C ASP A 78 5.19 -13.21 -21.77
N PHE A 79 3.91 -13.30 -22.10
CA PHE A 79 2.86 -13.74 -21.18
C PHE A 79 1.99 -14.82 -21.82
N PHE A 80 1.57 -15.79 -21.02
CA PHE A 80 0.45 -16.67 -21.36
C PHE A 80 -0.47 -16.80 -20.14
N GLU A 81 -1.74 -17.11 -20.37
CA GLU A 81 -2.72 -17.33 -19.31
C GLU A 81 -2.99 -18.83 -19.12
N THR A 82 -3.23 -19.24 -17.88
CA THR A 82 -3.59 -20.61 -17.52
C THR A 82 -4.77 -20.61 -16.54
N ASP A 83 -5.63 -21.61 -16.67
CA ASP A 83 -6.78 -21.91 -15.80
C ASP A 83 -6.41 -22.85 -14.65
N SER A 84 -5.14 -23.23 -14.54
CA SER A 84 -4.65 -24.25 -13.61
C SER A 84 -4.84 -23.92 -12.12
N TRP A 85 -5.18 -22.67 -11.80
CA TRP A 85 -5.47 -22.22 -10.44
C TRP A 85 -6.94 -22.46 -10.03
N GLU A 86 -7.83 -22.65 -11.01
CA GLU A 86 -9.27 -22.84 -10.81
C GLU A 86 -9.70 -24.29 -11.07
N VAL A 87 -9.09 -24.96 -12.04
CA VAL A 87 -9.48 -26.32 -12.45
C VAL A 87 -8.91 -27.37 -11.48
N PRO A 88 -9.76 -28.19 -10.82
CA PRO A 88 -9.30 -29.27 -9.96
C PRO A 88 -8.38 -30.25 -10.69
N GLY A 89 -7.30 -30.67 -10.02
CA GLY A 89 -6.30 -31.59 -10.59
C GLY A 89 -5.26 -30.92 -11.48
N LYS A 90 -5.44 -29.66 -11.87
CA LYS A 90 -4.38 -28.85 -12.51
C LYS A 90 -3.54 -28.10 -11.48
N GLY A 91 -2.34 -27.65 -11.88
CA GLY A 91 -1.63 -26.60 -11.16
C GLY A 91 -0.27 -26.23 -11.75
N LEU A 92 0.81 -26.32 -10.95
CA LEU A 92 2.13 -25.85 -11.37
C LEU A 92 2.66 -26.61 -12.59
N THR A 93 2.47 -27.93 -12.67
CA THR A 93 2.90 -28.73 -13.84
C THR A 93 2.20 -28.24 -15.11
N ASP A 94 0.90 -27.98 -15.06
CA ASP A 94 0.15 -27.41 -16.19
C ASP A 94 0.66 -26.02 -16.57
N THR A 95 0.95 -25.18 -15.58
CA THR A 95 1.51 -23.84 -15.80
C THR A 95 2.85 -23.94 -16.51
N VAL A 96 3.74 -24.86 -16.08
CA VAL A 96 5.06 -25.05 -16.69
C VAL A 96 4.92 -25.55 -18.14
N LEU A 97 4.05 -26.52 -18.40
CA LEU A 97 3.79 -27.02 -19.76
C LEU A 97 3.23 -25.94 -20.68
N GLY A 98 2.38 -25.03 -20.18
CA GLY A 98 1.89 -23.88 -20.94
C GLY A 98 3.00 -22.96 -21.46
N ALA A 99 4.16 -22.97 -20.80
CA ALA A 99 5.32 -22.18 -21.20
C ALA A 99 6.18 -22.82 -22.30
N GLN A 100 5.96 -24.10 -22.63
CA GLN A 100 6.85 -24.88 -23.51
C GLN A 100 7.15 -24.15 -24.83
N HIS A 101 6.12 -23.69 -25.54
CA HIS A 101 6.29 -23.01 -26.84
C HIS A 101 7.12 -21.72 -26.78
N PHE A 102 7.25 -21.09 -25.61
CA PHE A 102 8.04 -19.87 -25.41
C PHE A 102 9.50 -20.16 -24.99
N LEU A 103 9.79 -21.41 -24.62
CA LEU A 103 11.02 -21.84 -23.96
C LEU A 103 11.64 -23.02 -24.72
N GLN A 104 11.93 -22.80 -26.00
CA GLN A 104 12.63 -23.74 -26.89
C GLN A 104 14.14 -23.43 -26.93
N GLU A 105 14.69 -23.13 -25.77
CA GLU A 105 16.10 -22.81 -25.53
C GLU A 105 16.42 -23.06 -24.05
N ARG A 106 17.69 -22.93 -23.65
CA ARG A 106 18.07 -22.99 -22.23
C ARG A 106 17.36 -21.87 -21.44
N PHE A 107 16.86 -22.17 -20.25
CA PHE A 107 16.12 -21.20 -19.45
C PHE A 107 16.28 -21.43 -17.95
N ILE A 108 15.94 -20.42 -17.15
CA ILE A 108 15.86 -20.53 -15.70
C ILE A 108 14.40 -20.62 -15.29
N PHE A 109 14.03 -21.66 -14.55
CA PHE A 109 12.79 -21.66 -13.77
C PHE A 109 13.03 -20.90 -12.46
N HIS A 110 12.16 -19.94 -12.13
CA HIS A 110 12.22 -19.20 -10.88
C HIS A 110 10.82 -19.03 -10.27
N ALA A 111 10.57 -19.74 -9.18
CA ALA A 111 9.35 -19.58 -8.40
C ALA A 111 9.20 -18.12 -7.92
N VAL A 112 8.01 -17.54 -8.12
CA VAL A 112 7.77 -16.10 -7.83
C VAL A 112 7.97 -15.73 -6.37
N ASP A 113 7.87 -16.68 -5.43
CA ASP A 113 8.09 -16.50 -3.99
C ASP A 113 9.51 -16.71 -3.51
N THR A 114 10.44 -17.03 -4.39
CA THR A 114 11.80 -17.27 -3.97
C THR A 114 12.64 -16.03 -4.19
N LEU A 115 13.33 -15.57 -3.15
CA LEU A 115 14.38 -14.58 -3.28
C LEU A 115 15.72 -15.25 -2.99
N VAL A 116 16.65 -15.12 -3.93
CA VAL A 116 18.04 -15.60 -3.83
C VAL A 116 19.03 -14.46 -4.07
N SER A 117 20.30 -14.64 -3.69
CA SER A 117 21.31 -13.63 -3.92
C SER A 117 21.64 -13.46 -5.43
N PRO A 118 22.01 -12.25 -5.90
CA PRO A 118 22.51 -12.07 -7.27
C PRO A 118 23.75 -12.91 -7.61
N LYS A 119 24.59 -13.22 -6.60
CA LYS A 119 25.75 -14.13 -6.77
C LYS A 119 25.31 -15.53 -7.12
N THR A 120 24.25 -16.04 -6.49
CA THR A 120 23.64 -17.34 -6.81
C THR A 120 23.25 -17.41 -8.28
N LEU A 121 22.56 -16.38 -8.78
CA LEU A 121 22.15 -16.33 -10.19
C LEU A 121 23.35 -16.25 -11.13
N ALA A 122 24.37 -15.45 -10.82
CA ALA A 122 25.58 -15.35 -11.61
C ALA A 122 26.29 -16.71 -11.77
N SER A 123 26.39 -17.49 -10.68
CA SER A 123 26.93 -18.85 -10.73
C SER A 123 26.06 -19.79 -11.56
N LEU A 124 24.74 -19.67 -11.44
CA LEU A 124 23.80 -20.49 -12.18
C LEU A 124 23.94 -20.28 -13.70
N PHE A 125 24.18 -19.05 -14.16
CA PHE A 125 24.41 -18.72 -15.58
C PHE A 125 25.68 -19.34 -16.20
N LEU A 126 26.63 -19.78 -15.37
CA LEU A 126 27.88 -20.41 -15.80
C LEU A 126 27.77 -21.94 -15.91
N SER A 127 26.67 -22.53 -15.45
CA SER A 127 26.51 -23.98 -15.52
C SER A 127 26.22 -24.44 -16.94
N GLU A 128 26.81 -25.58 -17.30
CA GLU A 128 26.64 -26.25 -18.60
C GLU A 128 25.75 -27.50 -18.50
N GLN A 129 25.09 -27.69 -17.34
CA GLN A 129 24.18 -28.80 -17.07
C GLN A 129 22.94 -28.28 -16.33
N ASP A 130 21.85 -29.05 -16.37
CA ASP A 130 20.70 -28.81 -15.51
C ASP A 130 21.17 -28.66 -14.07
N THR A 131 20.77 -27.58 -13.41
CA THR A 131 21.31 -27.22 -12.10
C THR A 131 20.18 -26.69 -11.22
N ILE A 132 20.00 -27.30 -10.05
CA ILE A 132 19.05 -26.85 -9.05
C ILE A 132 19.77 -26.05 -7.97
N VAL A 133 19.13 -24.98 -7.47
CA VAL A 133 19.62 -24.25 -6.31
C VAL A 133 19.04 -24.89 -5.05
N VAL A 134 19.90 -25.21 -4.09
CA VAL A 134 19.52 -25.83 -2.82
C VAL A 134 20.04 -25.01 -1.64
N GLY A 135 19.24 -24.88 -0.59
CA GLY A 135 19.58 -24.10 0.59
C GLY A 135 18.88 -24.61 1.84
N GLN A 136 19.32 -24.14 3.01
CA GLN A 136 18.67 -24.46 4.28
C GLN A 136 17.41 -23.60 4.46
N PRO A 137 16.22 -24.20 4.67
CA PRO A 137 15.02 -23.43 4.96
C PRO A 137 15.14 -22.65 6.27
N THR A 138 14.69 -21.39 6.26
CA THR A 138 14.66 -20.55 7.46
C THR A 138 13.33 -20.63 8.22
N THR A 139 12.32 -21.28 7.63
CA THR A 139 10.98 -21.44 8.20
C THR A 139 10.55 -22.90 8.20
N ASN A 140 9.70 -23.27 9.16
CA ASN A 140 9.03 -24.57 9.15
C ASN A 140 8.22 -24.73 7.86
N GLY A 141 8.36 -25.87 7.18
CA GLY A 141 7.63 -26.09 5.94
C GLY A 141 7.93 -27.43 5.30
N SER A 142 7.10 -27.79 4.33
CA SER A 142 7.31 -28.98 3.51
C SER A 142 7.92 -28.57 2.18
N TYR A 143 9.17 -28.96 1.97
CA TYR A 143 9.96 -28.59 0.80
C TYR A 143 10.36 -29.83 0.01
N ARG A 144 10.71 -29.62 -1.27
CA ARG A 144 11.32 -30.66 -2.09
C ARG A 144 12.81 -30.74 -1.78
N ALA A 145 13.35 -31.94 -1.70
CA ALA A 145 14.77 -32.19 -1.50
C ALA A 145 15.21 -33.36 -2.38
N LEU A 146 16.47 -33.31 -2.81
CA LEU A 146 17.10 -34.39 -3.54
C LEU A 146 17.74 -35.36 -2.55
N SER A 147 17.39 -36.64 -2.63
CA SER A 147 17.93 -37.69 -1.75
C SER A 147 18.10 -38.98 -2.54
N ASN A 148 19.34 -39.46 -2.65
CA ASN A 148 19.71 -40.70 -3.36
C ASN A 148 19.17 -40.75 -4.81
N GLY A 149 19.34 -39.66 -5.57
CA GLY A 149 18.88 -39.59 -6.96
C GLY A 149 17.35 -39.55 -7.11
N GLN A 150 16.61 -39.19 -6.05
CA GLN A 150 15.15 -39.05 -6.10
C GLN A 150 14.67 -37.77 -5.44
N TRP A 151 13.61 -37.20 -6.00
CA TRP A 151 12.86 -36.12 -5.39
C TRP A 151 12.04 -36.65 -4.21
N LYS A 152 12.15 -36.01 -3.06
CA LYS A 152 11.33 -36.29 -1.89
C LYS A 152 10.76 -35.00 -1.32
N LYS A 153 9.55 -35.09 -0.82
CA LYS A 153 8.95 -34.03 -0.03
C LYS A 153 9.30 -34.27 1.44
N VAL A 154 10.04 -33.34 2.03
CA VAL A 154 10.57 -33.44 3.38
C VAL A 154 10.03 -32.29 4.21
N SER A 155 9.64 -32.57 5.45
CA SER A 155 9.29 -31.54 6.43
C SER A 155 10.56 -31.03 7.08
N PHE A 156 10.79 -29.73 7.02
CA PHE A 156 11.97 -29.07 7.56
C PHE A 156 11.64 -28.30 8.83
N GLU A 157 12.57 -28.39 9.78
CA GLU A 157 12.69 -27.49 10.92
C GLU A 157 13.94 -26.61 10.69
N PRO A 158 13.94 -25.32 11.07
CA PRO A 158 15.07 -24.39 10.87
C PRO A 158 16.41 -24.86 11.45
N SER A 159 16.40 -25.81 12.39
CA SER A 159 17.60 -26.42 12.99
C SER A 159 18.21 -27.53 12.13
N SER A 160 17.51 -27.98 11.08
CA SER A 160 17.95 -29.04 10.19
C SER A 160 19.09 -28.56 9.29
N ARG A 161 20.14 -29.39 9.17
CA ARG A 161 21.22 -29.19 8.18
C ARG A 161 20.87 -29.73 6.79
N GLN A 162 19.66 -30.24 6.60
CA GLN A 162 19.22 -30.73 5.31
C GLN A 162 19.01 -29.57 4.33
N LEU A 163 19.29 -29.82 3.06
CA LEU A 163 19.13 -28.85 1.99
C LEU A 163 17.79 -29.10 1.28
N ALA A 164 17.05 -28.02 1.07
CA ALA A 164 15.83 -28.00 0.28
C ALA A 164 16.10 -27.33 -1.05
N TYR A 165 15.40 -27.79 -2.09
CA TYR A 165 15.32 -27.09 -3.36
C TYR A 165 14.52 -25.79 -3.19
N THR A 166 15.11 -24.70 -3.68
CA THR A 166 14.58 -23.35 -3.43
C THR A 166 13.50 -22.94 -4.42
N GLY A 167 13.23 -23.73 -5.47
CA GLY A 167 12.36 -23.31 -6.57
C GLY A 167 13.09 -22.50 -7.66
N VAL A 168 14.43 -22.57 -7.71
CA VAL A 168 15.24 -21.96 -8.77
C VAL A 168 16.09 -23.03 -9.43
N ALA A 169 15.97 -23.18 -10.75
CA ALA A 169 16.73 -24.16 -11.52
C ALA A 169 17.14 -23.60 -12.89
N LEU A 170 18.35 -23.90 -13.34
CA LEU A 170 18.74 -23.82 -14.75
C LEU A 170 18.32 -25.12 -15.44
N ILE A 171 17.61 -24.96 -16.55
CA ILE A 171 17.28 -26.02 -17.49
C ILE A 171 18.15 -25.79 -18.73
N GLN A 172 19.20 -26.59 -18.85
CA GLN A 172 20.13 -26.56 -19.97
C GLN A 172 19.64 -27.50 -21.09
N ASP A 173 19.26 -28.74 -20.76
CA ASP A 173 18.68 -29.70 -21.72
C ASP A 173 17.16 -29.58 -21.73
N TYR A 174 16.68 -28.49 -22.33
CA TYR A 174 15.25 -28.19 -22.39
C TYR A 174 14.44 -29.25 -23.15
N GLU A 175 15.02 -29.91 -24.17
CA GLU A 175 14.32 -30.94 -24.94
C GLU A 175 14.01 -32.17 -24.08
N THR A 176 15.02 -32.67 -23.36
CA THR A 176 14.84 -33.77 -22.40
C THR A 176 13.89 -33.37 -21.27
N PHE A 177 14.01 -32.14 -20.75
CA PHE A 177 13.12 -31.61 -19.73
C PHE A 177 11.64 -31.66 -20.16
N TRP A 178 11.32 -31.13 -21.35
CA TRP A 178 9.94 -31.08 -21.84
C TRP A 178 9.36 -32.49 -22.08
N LYS A 179 10.19 -33.41 -22.61
CA LYS A 179 9.80 -34.81 -22.79
C LYS A 179 9.45 -35.46 -21.45
N LYS A 180 10.35 -35.38 -20.47
CA LYS A 180 10.14 -35.96 -19.13
C LYS A 180 8.93 -35.36 -18.42
N LEU A 181 8.79 -34.04 -18.46
CA LEU A 181 7.65 -33.34 -17.87
C LEU A 181 6.31 -33.85 -18.43
N SER A 182 6.23 -34.00 -19.75
CA SER A 182 5.03 -34.46 -20.45
C SER A 182 4.70 -35.94 -20.17
N GLU A 183 5.72 -36.80 -20.13
CA GLU A 183 5.57 -38.23 -19.83
C GLU A 183 5.14 -38.44 -18.36
N ARG A 184 5.84 -37.79 -17.42
CA ARG A 184 5.60 -37.98 -15.98
C ARG A 184 4.32 -37.34 -15.49
N LYS A 185 3.86 -36.22 -16.07
CA LYS A 185 2.54 -35.65 -15.74
C LYS A 185 1.39 -36.65 -15.89
N ARG A 186 1.51 -37.63 -16.78
CA ARG A 186 0.49 -38.68 -16.98
C ARG A 186 0.47 -39.72 -15.85
N LEU A 187 1.55 -39.80 -15.07
CA LEU A 187 1.81 -40.84 -14.08
C LEU A 187 1.79 -40.29 -12.65
N GLU A 188 2.23 -39.06 -12.46
CA GLU A 188 2.37 -38.39 -11.17
C GLU A 188 1.40 -37.21 -11.07
N GLU A 189 0.89 -36.96 -9.86
CA GLU A 189 0.14 -35.75 -9.59
C GLU A 189 1.06 -34.51 -9.66
N ASN A 190 0.43 -33.37 -9.90
CA ASN A 190 0.98 -32.02 -10.10
C ASN A 190 2.19 -31.59 -9.22
N GLU A 191 3.40 -32.06 -9.56
CA GLU A 191 4.66 -31.73 -8.87
C GLU A 191 5.47 -30.57 -9.50
N GLY A 192 4.94 -29.89 -10.52
CA GLY A 192 5.61 -28.78 -11.17
C GLY A 192 6.79 -29.18 -12.07
N GLU A 193 7.79 -28.30 -12.12
CA GLU A 193 8.99 -28.39 -12.95
C GLU A 193 9.92 -29.54 -12.58
N VAL A 194 9.89 -30.01 -11.33
CA VAL A 194 10.79 -31.10 -10.86
C VAL A 194 10.53 -32.42 -11.61
N LEU A 195 9.34 -32.59 -12.20
CA LEU A 195 9.03 -33.71 -13.07
C LEU A 195 9.86 -33.69 -14.37
N GLY A 196 10.24 -32.51 -14.86
CA GLY A 196 11.11 -32.38 -16.02
C GLY A 196 12.60 -32.51 -15.68
N ILE A 197 12.99 -32.16 -14.45
CA ILE A 197 14.39 -32.21 -14.00
C ILE A 197 14.78 -33.65 -13.66
N ASP A 198 15.92 -34.09 -14.17
CA ASP A 198 16.46 -35.41 -13.88
C ASP A 198 17.31 -35.41 -12.61
N PRO A 199 16.85 -36.05 -11.52
CA PRO A 199 17.57 -36.06 -10.25
C PRO A 199 18.91 -36.80 -10.28
N GLU A 200 19.17 -37.65 -11.30
CA GLU A 200 20.43 -38.39 -11.42
C GLU A 200 21.53 -37.61 -12.15
N THR A 201 21.14 -36.65 -12.98
CA THR A 201 22.08 -35.91 -13.85
C THR A 201 22.17 -34.42 -13.52
N CYS A 202 21.19 -33.85 -12.80
CA CYS A 202 21.26 -32.44 -12.42
C CYS A 202 22.32 -32.18 -11.33
N LEU A 203 22.98 -31.03 -11.41
CA LEU A 203 23.88 -30.54 -10.37
C LEU A 203 23.09 -29.83 -9.26
N SER A 204 23.60 -29.89 -8.03
CA SER A 204 23.10 -29.10 -6.92
C SER A 204 24.05 -27.95 -6.62
N PHE A 205 23.56 -26.72 -6.74
CA PHE A 205 24.26 -25.52 -6.30
C PHE A 205 23.78 -25.13 -4.90
N GLU A 206 24.62 -25.43 -3.90
CA GLU A 206 24.33 -25.08 -2.50
C GLU A 206 24.62 -23.61 -2.24
N ILE A 207 23.64 -22.92 -1.65
CA ILE A 207 23.76 -21.53 -1.21
C ILE A 207 23.91 -21.44 0.31
N GLN A 208 24.57 -20.39 0.77
CA GLN A 208 24.84 -20.21 2.20
C GLN A 208 23.57 -19.78 2.96
N GLY A 209 23.57 -20.03 4.28
CA GLY A 209 22.49 -19.59 5.16
C GLY A 209 22.26 -18.07 5.04
N GLY A 210 20.99 -17.67 4.88
CA GLY A 210 20.60 -16.27 4.69
C GLY A 210 20.61 -15.78 3.24
N GLU A 211 21.10 -16.57 2.28
CA GLU A 211 21.04 -16.23 0.85
C GLU A 211 19.71 -16.62 0.19
N TRP A 212 18.81 -17.30 0.90
CA TRP A 212 17.46 -17.64 0.46
C TRP A 212 16.39 -17.18 1.44
N VAL A 213 15.37 -16.54 0.88
CA VAL A 213 14.15 -16.17 1.59
C VAL A 213 12.95 -16.73 0.84
N ASP A 214 12.25 -17.66 1.48
CA ASP A 214 10.98 -18.22 1.00
C ASP A 214 9.82 -17.29 1.39
N CYS A 215 9.24 -16.59 0.43
CA CYS A 215 8.08 -15.71 0.64
C CYS A 215 6.74 -16.43 0.39
N GLY A 216 6.76 -17.76 0.27
CA GLY A 216 5.61 -18.60 -0.06
C GLY A 216 4.70 -18.93 1.11
N ASN A 217 5.10 -18.53 2.32
CA ASN A 217 4.38 -18.71 3.57
C ASN A 217 4.38 -17.41 4.40
N LEU A 218 3.45 -17.29 5.36
CA LEU A 218 3.29 -16.08 6.18
C LEU A 218 4.54 -15.72 6.98
N ALA A 219 5.23 -16.70 7.57
CA ALA A 219 6.42 -16.44 8.40
C ALA A 219 7.58 -15.90 7.54
N GLY A 220 7.80 -16.49 6.38
CA GLY A 220 8.84 -16.07 5.46
C GLY A 220 8.56 -14.72 4.81
N LEU A 221 7.30 -14.44 4.44
CA LEU A 221 6.88 -13.11 3.98
C LEU A 221 7.10 -12.05 5.07
N ALA A 222 6.70 -12.32 6.31
CA ALA A 222 6.90 -11.41 7.44
C ALA A 222 8.39 -11.15 7.71
N ALA A 223 9.24 -12.19 7.63
CA ALA A 223 10.69 -12.04 7.75
C ALA A 223 11.28 -11.19 6.60
N ALA A 224 10.81 -11.39 5.37
CA ALA A 224 11.23 -10.58 4.23
C ALA A 224 10.84 -9.10 4.41
N GLN A 225 9.63 -8.83 4.90
CA GLN A 225 9.15 -7.48 5.19
C GLN A 225 9.94 -6.81 6.32
N ALA A 226 10.25 -7.54 7.40
CA ALA A 226 11.04 -7.03 8.51
C ALA A 226 12.47 -6.63 8.09
N ASN A 227 13.07 -7.36 7.15
CA ASN A 227 14.40 -7.04 6.61
C ASN A 227 14.37 -5.98 5.49
N ASN A 228 13.20 -5.60 5.00
CA ASN A 228 13.01 -4.62 3.93
C ASN A 228 12.07 -3.51 4.40
N VAL A 229 12.38 -2.91 5.55
CA VAL A 229 11.55 -1.84 6.13
C VAL A 229 11.48 -0.68 5.14
N ARG A 230 10.25 -0.27 4.85
CA ARG A 230 9.96 0.88 4.00
C ARG A 230 10.38 2.17 4.71
N GLU A 231 11.07 3.07 4.00
CA GLU A 231 11.45 4.38 4.55
C GLU A 231 10.23 5.29 4.80
N ASP A 232 9.19 5.16 3.96
CA ASP A 232 7.93 5.88 4.10
C ASP A 232 6.88 5.06 4.85
N ILE A 233 6.36 5.62 5.96
CA ILE A 233 5.30 5.02 6.78
C ILE A 233 3.98 5.14 6.02
N VAL A 234 3.64 4.11 5.24
CA VAL A 234 2.33 3.98 4.59
C VAL A 234 1.54 2.90 5.32
N LEU A 235 0.34 3.27 5.81
CA LEU A 235 -0.60 2.29 6.35
C LEU A 235 -1.07 1.36 5.22
N GLU A 236 -0.84 0.06 5.39
CA GLU A 236 -1.31 -0.94 4.43
C GLU A 236 -2.84 -0.99 4.39
N ARG A 237 -3.38 -1.14 3.18
CA ARG A 237 -4.82 -1.28 2.93
C ARG A 237 -5.04 -2.48 2.03
N ASN A 238 -6.11 -3.22 2.27
CA ASN A 238 -6.36 -4.47 1.53
C ASN A 238 -6.69 -4.24 0.04
N ASN A 239 -7.18 -3.05 -0.32
CA ASN A 239 -7.64 -2.65 -1.64
C ASN A 239 -6.63 -1.79 -2.42
N GLU A 240 -5.52 -1.37 -1.80
CA GLU A 240 -4.57 -0.39 -2.33
C GLU A 240 -3.13 -0.83 -2.07
N ALA A 241 -2.21 -0.49 -2.98
CA ALA A 241 -0.78 -0.63 -2.74
C ALA A 241 0.01 0.53 -3.35
N ILE A 242 1.18 0.79 -2.77
CA ILE A 242 2.12 1.79 -3.27
C ILE A 242 3.49 1.11 -3.42
N TRP A 243 4.07 1.21 -4.61
CA TRP A 243 5.36 0.59 -4.92
C TRP A 243 6.32 1.58 -5.56
N HIS A 244 7.62 1.34 -5.43
CA HIS A 244 8.71 2.11 -6.04
C HIS A 244 9.38 1.20 -7.07
N ILE A 245 9.16 1.48 -8.36
CA ILE A 245 9.70 0.66 -9.45
C ILE A 245 10.50 1.57 -10.38
N GLY A 246 11.81 1.33 -10.47
CA GLY A 246 12.74 2.26 -11.12
C GLY A 246 12.71 3.63 -10.46
N SER A 247 12.48 4.68 -11.27
CA SER A 247 12.32 6.07 -10.82
C SER A 247 10.88 6.46 -10.51
N GLU A 248 9.92 5.55 -10.61
CA GLU A 248 8.49 5.85 -10.49
C GLU A 248 7.88 5.35 -9.18
N MET A 249 6.95 6.17 -8.68
CA MET A 249 5.97 5.79 -7.66
C MET A 249 4.76 5.18 -8.36
N ILE A 250 4.46 3.92 -8.09
CA ILE A 250 3.32 3.19 -8.63
C ILE A 250 2.22 3.12 -7.58
N LYS A 251 1.01 3.51 -7.96
CA LYS A 251 -0.19 3.46 -7.12
C LYS A 251 -1.14 2.43 -7.71
N PHE A 252 -1.49 1.42 -6.93
CA PHE A 252 -2.40 0.34 -7.30
C PHE A 252 -3.70 0.44 -6.49
N HIS A 253 -4.83 0.17 -7.14
CA HIS A 253 -6.12 -0.01 -6.49
C HIS A 253 -6.95 -1.08 -7.22
N VAL A 254 -7.69 -1.91 -6.46
CA VAL A 254 -8.51 -3.01 -7.03
C VAL A 254 -9.69 -2.52 -7.90
N ASP A 255 -10.25 -1.36 -7.57
CA ASP A 255 -11.25 -0.63 -8.36
C ASP A 255 -10.60 0.26 -9.44
N GLU A 256 -10.94 0.01 -10.70
CA GLU A 256 -10.49 0.76 -11.87
C GLU A 256 -11.08 2.17 -11.93
N ILE A 257 -12.31 2.36 -11.42
CA ILE A 257 -12.99 3.66 -11.38
C ILE A 257 -12.23 4.59 -10.43
N PHE A 258 -11.75 4.06 -9.30
CA PHE A 258 -10.89 4.80 -8.38
C PHE A 258 -9.65 5.35 -9.11
N ILE A 259 -8.92 4.50 -9.84
CA ILE A 259 -7.70 4.88 -10.56
C ILE A 259 -8.00 5.91 -11.65
N ARG A 260 -9.03 5.67 -12.46
CA ARG A 260 -9.44 6.60 -13.51
C ARG A 260 -9.81 7.97 -12.94
N ASN A 261 -10.60 8.01 -11.88
CA ASN A 261 -11.04 9.27 -11.29
C ASN A 261 -9.87 9.99 -10.58
N ARG A 262 -8.99 9.24 -9.91
CA ARG A 262 -7.74 9.77 -9.32
C ARG A 262 -6.91 10.43 -10.39
N ALA A 263 -6.82 9.76 -11.55
CA ALA A 263 -6.04 10.23 -12.67
C ALA A 263 -6.61 11.51 -13.29
N LEU A 264 -7.91 11.51 -13.57
CA LEU A 264 -8.62 12.69 -14.06
C LEU A 264 -8.46 13.87 -13.10
N ARG A 265 -8.58 13.62 -11.79
CA ARG A 265 -8.43 14.66 -10.77
C ARG A 265 -7.04 15.28 -10.77
N ALA A 266 -5.98 14.50 -11.00
CA ALA A 266 -4.62 15.04 -11.06
C ALA A 266 -4.48 16.10 -12.15
N THR A 267 -5.10 15.89 -13.32
CA THR A 267 -5.07 16.87 -14.42
C THR A 267 -5.72 18.20 -14.03
N GLN A 268 -6.76 18.16 -13.19
CA GLN A 268 -7.47 19.35 -12.71
C GLN A 268 -6.72 20.08 -11.59
N LEU A 269 -5.84 19.37 -10.89
CA LEU A 269 -5.04 19.90 -9.77
C LEU A 269 -3.64 20.36 -10.21
N ARG A 270 -3.31 20.32 -11.51
CA ARG A 270 -2.06 20.90 -12.00
C ARG A 270 -2.01 22.41 -11.69
N PRO A 271 -0.83 22.96 -11.36
CA PRO A 271 0.48 22.30 -11.23
C PRO A 271 0.81 21.77 -9.82
N PHE A 272 -0.17 21.67 -8.92
CA PHE A 272 0.06 21.46 -7.48
C PHE A 272 0.29 20.00 -7.06
N VAL A 273 -0.06 19.04 -7.92
CA VAL A 273 0.14 17.60 -7.71
C VAL A 273 1.06 17.03 -8.80
N PRO A 274 1.72 15.88 -8.56
CA PRO A 274 2.54 15.24 -9.57
C PRO A 274 1.78 14.96 -10.87
N GLU A 275 2.45 15.15 -12.00
CA GLU A 275 1.93 14.69 -13.27
C GLU A 275 1.92 13.16 -13.30
N ILE A 276 0.73 12.61 -13.46
CA ILE A 276 0.55 11.18 -13.52
C ILE A 276 0.76 10.63 -14.94
N HIS A 277 1.20 9.39 -15.00
CA HIS A 277 1.17 8.53 -16.16
C HIS A 277 0.31 7.32 -15.83
N VAL A 278 -0.86 7.20 -16.45
CA VAL A 278 -1.71 6.00 -16.31
C VAL A 278 -0.98 4.83 -16.96
N ARG A 279 -0.78 3.75 -16.19
CA ARG A 279 -0.02 2.56 -16.63
C ARG A 279 -0.93 1.37 -16.94
N GLY A 280 -2.16 1.38 -16.43
CA GLY A 280 -3.20 0.40 -16.74
C GLY A 280 -4.50 0.67 -15.99
N PRO A 281 -5.50 -0.23 -16.08
CA PRO A 281 -6.79 -0.07 -15.42
C PRO A 281 -6.71 0.06 -13.89
N ASN A 282 -5.75 -0.64 -13.26
CA ASN A 282 -5.60 -0.67 -11.80
C ASN A 282 -4.38 0.11 -11.30
N THR A 283 -3.63 0.75 -12.20
CA THR A 283 -2.35 1.38 -11.87
C THR A 283 -2.18 2.74 -12.53
N TYR A 284 -1.75 3.70 -11.73
CA TYR A 284 -1.12 4.93 -12.23
C TYR A 284 0.25 5.11 -11.60
N SER A 285 1.06 5.96 -12.20
CA SER A 285 2.41 6.24 -11.74
C SER A 285 2.74 7.72 -11.85
N TYR A 286 3.78 8.16 -11.15
CA TYR A 286 4.41 9.46 -11.36
C TYR A 286 5.88 9.38 -10.92
N PRO A 287 6.77 10.24 -11.46
CA PRO A 287 8.17 10.29 -11.03
C PRO A 287 8.26 10.54 -9.52
N ARG A 288 9.23 9.88 -8.86
CA ARG A 288 9.50 10.20 -7.45
C ARG A 288 10.05 11.62 -7.35
N GLU A 289 9.39 12.44 -6.55
CA GLU A 289 9.87 13.77 -6.20
C GLU A 289 10.88 13.69 -5.06
N ASN A 290 11.99 14.42 -5.18
CA ASN A 290 12.98 14.54 -4.12
C ASN A 290 12.53 15.65 -3.16
N GLY A 291 12.16 15.27 -1.94
CA GLY A 291 11.69 16.21 -0.93
C GLY A 291 11.52 15.56 0.44
N ILE A 292 11.21 16.38 1.43
CA ILE A 292 10.82 15.94 2.78
C ILE A 292 9.35 16.25 3.02
N THR A 293 8.68 15.48 3.87
CA THR A 293 7.30 15.80 4.24
C THR A 293 7.23 17.14 4.99
N LEU A 294 6.12 17.87 4.87
CA LEU A 294 5.92 19.12 5.60
C LEU A 294 6.04 18.88 7.12
N SER A 295 5.55 17.76 7.65
CA SER A 295 5.76 17.37 9.05
C SER A 295 7.22 17.34 9.48
N ALA A 296 8.13 16.91 8.59
CA ALA A 296 9.57 16.87 8.85
C ALA A 296 10.26 18.23 8.64
N GLY A 297 9.61 19.18 7.97
CA GLY A 297 10.16 20.50 7.66
C GLY A 297 10.43 21.40 8.87
N GLU A 298 11.24 22.42 8.64
CA GLU A 298 11.57 23.47 9.61
C GLU A 298 10.36 24.34 9.95
N ILE A 299 10.41 25.02 11.10
CA ILE A 299 9.28 25.79 11.63
C ILE A 299 8.75 26.85 10.66
N GLY A 300 9.63 27.50 9.88
CA GLY A 300 9.24 28.52 8.90
C GLY A 300 8.62 27.99 7.59
N ALA A 301 8.60 26.67 7.38
CA ALA A 301 8.03 26.08 6.17
C ALA A 301 6.50 26.22 6.12
N PHE A 302 5.83 26.27 7.27
CA PHE A 302 4.37 26.30 7.32
C PHE A 302 3.79 27.62 6.84
N HIS A 303 4.41 28.76 7.18
CA HIS A 303 4.02 30.05 6.64
C HIS A 303 4.10 30.09 5.10
N GLN A 304 5.17 29.54 4.53
CA GLN A 304 5.34 29.43 3.07
C GLN A 304 4.29 28.49 2.46
N PHE A 305 3.96 27.41 3.14
CA PHE A 305 2.93 26.47 2.73
C PHE A 305 1.53 27.12 2.72
N LEU A 306 1.18 27.93 3.71
CA LEU A 306 -0.09 28.65 3.73
C LEU A 306 -0.22 29.61 2.54
N LYS A 307 0.88 30.31 2.19
CA LYS A 307 0.91 31.16 0.99
C LYS A 307 0.73 30.34 -0.30
N PHE A 308 1.40 29.19 -0.40
CA PHE A 308 1.16 28.25 -1.51
C PHE A 308 -0.29 27.80 -1.59
N LEU A 309 -0.97 27.64 -0.44
CA LEU A 309 -2.37 27.25 -0.41
C LEU A 309 -3.34 28.36 -0.81
N GLU A 310 -3.00 29.64 -0.61
CA GLU A 310 -3.79 30.76 -1.13
C GLU A 310 -3.92 30.66 -2.66
N ASP A 311 -2.81 30.36 -3.35
CA ASP A 311 -2.78 30.12 -4.80
C ASP A 311 -3.49 28.81 -5.18
N PHE A 312 -3.32 27.76 -4.37
CA PHE A 312 -4.00 26.47 -4.58
C PHE A 312 -5.51 26.60 -4.50
N TRP A 313 -6.07 27.28 -3.51
CA TRP A 313 -7.51 27.48 -3.36
C TRP A 313 -8.07 28.59 -4.25
N ASP A 314 -7.20 29.34 -4.94
CA ASP A 314 -7.55 30.51 -5.77
C ASP A 314 -8.31 31.57 -4.95
N LEU A 315 -7.75 31.95 -3.80
CA LEU A 315 -8.35 32.94 -2.90
C LEU A 315 -8.17 34.38 -3.44
N THR A 316 -8.79 34.71 -4.57
CA THR A 316 -8.82 36.10 -5.07
C THR A 316 -9.87 36.94 -4.33
N PRO A 317 -9.64 38.27 -4.11
CA PRO A 317 -10.57 39.16 -3.43
C PRO A 317 -11.97 39.28 -4.05
N SER A 318 -12.14 38.88 -5.33
CA SER A 318 -13.46 38.81 -5.98
C SER A 318 -14.26 37.56 -5.59
N LEU A 319 -13.59 36.44 -5.31
CA LEU A 319 -14.24 35.17 -4.92
C LEU A 319 -14.72 35.19 -3.45
N THR A 320 -14.05 35.94 -2.58
CA THR A 320 -14.51 36.15 -1.19
C THR A 320 -15.82 36.93 -1.11
N LYS A 321 -16.16 37.75 -2.12
CA LYS A 321 -17.43 38.49 -2.22
C LYS A 321 -18.49 37.82 -3.11
N ALA A 322 -18.10 37.03 -4.12
CA ALA A 322 -19.03 36.53 -5.14
C ALA A 322 -19.60 35.11 -4.86
N ASN A 323 -18.92 34.26 -4.09
CA ASN A 323 -19.42 32.92 -3.75
C ASN A 323 -20.04 32.88 -2.35
N SER A 324 -20.97 33.79 -2.06
CA SER A 324 -21.79 33.71 -0.85
C SER A 324 -22.63 32.43 -0.91
N VAL A 325 -22.22 31.44 -0.14
CA VAL A 325 -22.88 30.14 0.00
C VAL A 325 -24.17 30.35 0.77
N VAL A 326 -25.30 30.47 0.08
CA VAL A 326 -26.58 30.65 0.78
C VAL A 326 -27.28 29.30 1.04
N ASN A 327 -27.12 28.32 0.15
CA ASN A 327 -27.89 27.07 0.21
C ASN A 327 -27.11 25.90 0.79
N VAL A 328 -27.82 25.10 1.58
CA VAL A 328 -27.37 23.81 2.14
C VAL A 328 -27.17 22.81 1.00
N ASP A 329 -26.00 22.16 0.93
CA ASP A 329 -25.71 21.11 -0.04
C ASP A 329 -25.95 19.72 0.58
N SER A 330 -26.91 18.97 0.03
CA SER A 330 -27.28 17.65 0.53
C SER A 330 -26.14 16.63 0.45
N ARG A 331 -25.22 16.78 -0.50
CA ARG A 331 -24.04 15.91 -0.61
C ARG A 331 -23.11 16.08 0.58
N TYR A 332 -23.00 17.31 1.08
CA TYR A 332 -22.20 17.62 2.26
C TYR A 332 -22.91 17.28 3.57
N LEU A 333 -24.25 17.26 3.60
CA LEU A 333 -24.98 16.61 4.69
C LEU A 333 -24.64 15.11 4.75
N ASP A 334 -24.65 14.40 3.63
CA ASP A 334 -24.23 12.98 3.61
C ASP A 334 -22.76 12.82 4.03
N PHE A 335 -21.88 13.68 3.53
CA PHE A 335 -20.44 13.62 3.78
C PHE A 335 -20.06 13.91 5.23
N TYR A 336 -20.71 14.88 5.88
CA TYR A 336 -20.45 15.24 7.28
C TYR A 336 -21.35 14.49 8.26
N GLN A 337 -22.67 14.60 8.11
CA GLN A 337 -23.63 14.09 9.09
C GLN A 337 -23.78 12.58 9.01
N LYS A 338 -24.25 12.06 7.86
CA LYS A 338 -24.60 10.65 7.72
C LYS A 338 -23.37 9.77 7.96
N LYS A 339 -22.23 10.13 7.35
CA LYS A 339 -20.95 9.46 7.57
C LYS A 339 -20.57 9.42 9.06
N THR A 340 -20.65 10.53 9.78
CA THR A 340 -20.29 10.55 11.21
C THR A 340 -21.21 9.71 12.06
N TYR A 341 -22.52 9.74 11.84
CA TYR A 341 -23.43 8.86 12.58
C TYR A 341 -23.13 7.38 12.33
N VAL A 342 -22.83 6.98 11.09
CA VAL A 342 -22.44 5.60 10.77
C VAL A 342 -21.15 5.22 11.49
N ARG A 343 -20.09 6.04 11.37
CA ARG A 343 -18.77 5.77 11.95
C ARG A 343 -18.76 5.71 13.47
N VAL A 344 -19.53 6.59 14.12
CA VAL A 344 -19.68 6.59 15.58
C VAL A 344 -20.44 5.35 16.04
N LYS A 345 -21.48 4.92 15.32
CA LYS A 345 -22.19 3.67 15.64
C LYS A 345 -21.29 2.45 15.48
N GLU A 346 -20.57 2.33 14.37
CA GLU A 346 -19.58 1.26 14.13
C GLU A 346 -18.55 1.18 15.27
N PHE A 347 -18.04 2.34 15.71
CA PHE A 347 -17.11 2.40 16.84
C PHE A 347 -17.75 1.94 18.16
N LEU A 348 -18.95 2.44 18.49
CA LEU A 348 -19.63 2.10 19.75
C LEU A 348 -20.12 0.65 19.79
N GLU A 349 -20.43 0.03 18.65
CA GLU A 349 -20.71 -1.40 18.55
C GLU A 349 -19.48 -2.23 18.93
N LYS A 350 -18.28 -1.80 18.47
CA LYS A 350 -17.00 -2.41 18.84
C LYS A 350 -16.62 -2.11 20.30
N TYR A 351 -16.91 -0.90 20.79
CA TYR A 351 -16.49 -0.40 22.10
C TYR A 351 -17.63 0.25 22.91
N PRO A 352 -18.62 -0.51 23.42
CA PRO A 352 -19.79 0.08 24.08
C PRO A 352 -19.48 0.92 25.33
N ALA A 353 -18.37 0.63 26.02
CA ALA A 353 -17.94 1.35 27.20
C ALA A 353 -17.63 2.83 26.92
N TYR A 354 -17.26 3.16 25.67
CA TYR A 354 -16.81 4.49 25.25
C TYR A 354 -17.95 5.50 25.02
N ASP A 355 -19.21 5.14 25.29
CA ASP A 355 -20.31 6.11 25.49
C ASP A 355 -20.14 6.84 26.85
N VAL A 356 -19.11 7.68 26.92
CA VAL A 356 -18.60 8.31 28.14
C VAL A 356 -19.43 9.52 28.58
N THR A 357 -19.37 9.82 29.88
CA THR A 357 -20.00 10.99 30.51
C THR A 357 -18.99 11.96 31.11
N SER A 358 -17.70 11.60 31.11
CA SER A 358 -16.61 12.47 31.54
C SER A 358 -15.36 12.20 30.72
N ILE A 359 -14.64 13.25 30.33
CA ILE A 359 -13.34 13.17 29.65
C ILE A 359 -12.36 14.10 30.36
N ASN A 360 -11.18 13.59 30.75
CA ASN A 360 -10.16 14.36 31.47
C ASN A 360 -10.74 15.14 32.66
N ASP A 361 -11.55 14.44 33.47
CA ASP A 361 -12.24 14.94 34.66
C ASP A 361 -13.28 16.06 34.41
N ARG A 362 -13.62 16.34 33.14
CA ARG A 362 -14.70 17.27 32.75
C ARG A 362 -15.94 16.52 32.31
N THR A 363 -17.11 16.88 32.85
CA THR A 363 -18.39 16.34 32.40
C THR A 363 -18.63 16.65 30.92
N THR A 364 -19.03 15.61 30.16
CA THR A 364 -19.37 15.70 28.73
C THR A 364 -20.73 15.06 28.49
N SER A 365 -21.48 15.60 27.54
CA SER A 365 -22.68 14.92 27.03
C SER A 365 -22.26 13.68 26.24
N ARG A 366 -23.12 12.65 26.22
CA ARG A 366 -22.90 11.45 25.42
C ARG A 366 -22.74 11.81 23.94
N ILE A 367 -21.89 11.08 23.23
CA ILE A 367 -21.49 11.45 21.86
C ILE A 367 -22.67 11.56 20.90
N LEU A 368 -23.64 10.63 20.97
CA LEU A 368 -24.84 10.68 20.12
C LEU A 368 -25.76 11.85 20.46
N GLU A 369 -25.78 12.31 21.70
CA GLU A 369 -26.52 13.50 22.10
C GLU A 369 -25.82 14.78 21.64
N LEU A 370 -24.49 14.83 21.70
CA LEU A 370 -23.71 15.95 21.12
C LEU A 370 -23.92 16.07 19.61
N LEU A 371 -23.96 14.96 18.87
CA LEU A 371 -24.20 15.00 17.43
C LEU A 371 -25.59 15.59 17.08
N LYS A 372 -26.59 15.47 17.96
CA LYS A 372 -27.91 16.10 17.75
C LYS A 372 -27.88 17.61 17.87
N THR A 373 -26.90 18.18 18.57
CA THR A 373 -26.78 19.63 18.76
C THR A 373 -25.90 20.31 17.70
N VAL A 374 -25.23 19.53 16.85
CA VAL A 374 -24.47 20.07 15.71
C VAL A 374 -25.42 20.70 14.70
N ASN A 375 -25.13 21.94 14.31
CA ASN A 375 -25.82 22.60 13.21
C ASN A 375 -25.31 22.06 11.86
N TRP A 376 -25.90 20.96 11.40
CA TRP A 376 -25.50 20.28 10.17
C TRP A 376 -25.70 21.14 8.91
N ASP A 377 -26.74 21.97 8.89
CA ASP A 377 -26.99 22.90 7.78
C ASP A 377 -25.87 23.94 7.66
N HIS A 378 -25.36 24.44 8.78
CA HIS A 378 -24.21 25.34 8.78
C HIS A 378 -22.94 24.65 8.24
N LEU A 379 -22.68 23.39 8.60
CA LEU A 379 -21.57 22.61 8.04
C LEU A 379 -21.74 22.34 6.54
N ALA A 380 -22.96 22.09 6.09
CA ALA A 380 -23.28 21.83 4.68
C ALA A 380 -23.35 23.09 3.79
N ARG A 381 -23.25 24.30 4.34
CA ARG A 381 -23.00 25.53 3.57
C ARG A 381 -21.51 25.68 3.26
N VAL A 382 -21.04 24.92 2.28
CA VAL A 382 -19.61 24.78 1.92
C VAL A 382 -19.07 25.91 1.07
N LYS A 383 -17.80 26.29 1.27
CA LYS A 383 -17.11 27.26 0.41
C LYS A 383 -16.26 26.48 -0.60
N LEU A 384 -16.82 26.32 -1.80
CA LEU A 384 -16.21 25.57 -2.90
C LEU A 384 -14.96 26.28 -3.41
N THR A 385 -13.85 25.55 -3.39
CA THR A 385 -12.53 25.96 -3.92
C THR A 385 -11.87 24.76 -4.57
N ARG A 386 -10.74 24.93 -5.25
CA ARG A 386 -9.92 23.79 -5.65
C ARG A 386 -9.43 23.07 -4.39
N ALA A 387 -10.03 21.92 -4.05
CA ALA A 387 -9.72 21.19 -2.82
C ALA A 387 -8.94 19.89 -3.06
N HIS A 388 -8.13 19.54 -2.06
CA HIS A 388 -7.31 18.33 -2.04
C HIS A 388 -8.05 17.11 -1.45
N GLY A 389 -8.84 17.30 -0.39
CA GLY A 389 -9.64 16.27 0.27
C GLY A 389 -8.87 15.33 1.21
N ASP A 390 -7.53 15.34 1.20
CA ASP A 390 -6.71 14.64 2.20
C ASP A 390 -5.45 15.43 2.58
N LEU A 391 -5.61 16.72 2.86
CA LEU A 391 -4.53 17.69 3.02
C LEU A 391 -3.81 17.57 4.37
N HIS A 392 -3.28 16.37 4.65
CA HIS A 392 -2.49 16.08 5.83
C HIS A 392 -1.04 16.56 5.64
N PRO A 393 -0.35 17.09 6.67
CA PRO A 393 1.08 17.48 6.60
C PRO A 393 2.04 16.38 6.09
N ASP A 394 1.70 15.11 6.26
CA ASP A 394 2.51 13.99 5.73
C ASP A 394 2.28 13.73 4.24
N ASN A 395 1.18 14.23 3.68
CA ASN A 395 0.84 14.15 2.26
C ASN A 395 1.33 15.37 1.47
N ILE A 396 2.19 16.20 2.08
CA ILE A 396 2.74 17.41 1.46
C ILE A 396 4.24 17.26 1.43
N LEU A 397 4.85 17.35 0.25
CA LEU A 397 6.30 17.38 0.10
C LEU A 397 6.79 18.81 -0.06
N ILE A 398 7.82 19.16 0.71
CA ILE A 398 8.68 20.33 0.46
C ILE A 398 9.69 19.89 -0.58
N VAL A 399 9.67 20.55 -1.74
CA VAL A 399 10.50 20.19 -2.91
C VAL A 399 11.31 21.38 -3.39
N ASN A 400 12.44 21.12 -4.02
CA ASN A 400 13.22 22.16 -4.67
C ASN A 400 12.65 22.45 -6.08
N SER A 401 11.47 23.07 -6.12
CA SER A 401 10.77 23.48 -7.35
C SER A 401 10.37 24.96 -7.26
N SER A 402 9.93 25.55 -8.38
CA SER A 402 9.44 26.94 -8.39
C SER A 402 8.22 27.16 -7.49
N LEU A 403 7.43 26.12 -7.22
CA LEU A 403 6.29 26.15 -6.31
C LEU A 403 6.65 25.88 -4.85
N GLY A 404 7.83 25.30 -4.59
CA GLY A 404 8.30 24.93 -3.24
C GLY A 404 7.59 23.73 -2.61
N PHE A 405 6.41 23.35 -3.10
CA PHE A 405 5.59 22.27 -2.54
C PHE A 405 4.93 21.41 -3.62
N THR A 406 4.71 20.14 -3.30
CA THR A 406 3.94 19.18 -4.09
C THR A 406 2.94 18.46 -3.19
N LEU A 407 1.67 18.44 -3.58
CA LEU A 407 0.59 17.77 -2.86
C LEU A 407 0.44 16.31 -3.34
N LEU A 408 0.50 15.36 -2.41
CA LEU A 408 0.36 13.92 -2.67
C LEU A 408 -0.98 13.39 -2.15
N ASP A 409 -1.42 12.26 -2.68
CA ASP A 409 -2.58 11.52 -2.16
C ASP A 409 -3.91 12.30 -2.10
N TRP A 410 -4.11 13.20 -3.06
CA TRP A 410 -5.38 13.90 -3.29
C TRP A 410 -6.56 12.94 -3.45
N ARG A 411 -7.74 13.30 -2.95
CA ARG A 411 -8.95 12.50 -3.15
C ARG A 411 -9.46 12.66 -4.58
N GLN A 412 -9.82 11.53 -5.19
CA GLN A 412 -10.48 11.48 -6.49
C GLN A 412 -11.93 11.95 -6.44
N ASP A 413 -12.56 11.88 -5.26
CA ASP A 413 -13.93 12.27 -5.01
C ASP A 413 -14.03 12.97 -3.64
N ILE A 414 -14.75 14.08 -3.61
CA ILE A 414 -15.09 14.81 -2.39
C ILE A 414 -16.60 14.98 -2.38
N ALA A 415 -17.27 14.39 -1.39
CA ALA A 415 -18.73 14.42 -1.24
C ALA A 415 -19.51 13.97 -2.50
N GLY A 416 -19.09 12.89 -3.16
CA GLY A 416 -19.77 12.36 -4.35
C GLY A 416 -19.64 13.23 -5.60
N SER A 417 -18.79 14.26 -5.54
CA SER A 417 -18.46 15.08 -6.71
C SER A 417 -17.17 14.54 -7.36
N SER A 418 -17.32 14.04 -8.59
CA SER A 418 -16.24 13.48 -9.41
C SER A 418 -15.31 14.54 -10.03
N GLY A 419 -15.37 15.80 -9.59
CA GLY A 419 -14.33 16.77 -9.91
C GLY A 419 -14.72 18.26 -9.91
N LYS A 420 -13.78 19.03 -9.35
CA LYS A 420 -13.23 20.37 -9.65
C LYS A 420 -13.00 21.09 -8.33
N GLU A 421 -14.04 21.15 -7.52
CA GLU A 421 -14.04 21.91 -6.29
C GLU A 421 -14.42 21.04 -5.09
N GLY A 422 -14.04 21.46 -3.90
CA GLY A 422 -14.46 20.91 -2.63
C GLY A 422 -14.47 21.97 -1.55
N ASP A 423 -14.84 21.59 -0.34
CA ASP A 423 -14.98 22.55 0.76
C ASP A 423 -13.61 22.91 1.34
N ILE A 424 -13.23 24.19 1.29
CA ILE A 424 -11.99 24.68 1.89
C ILE A 424 -11.93 24.39 3.40
N TYR A 425 -13.09 24.41 4.08
CA TYR A 425 -13.15 24.11 5.50
C TYR A 425 -12.74 22.66 5.80
N TYR A 426 -12.98 21.74 4.87
CA TYR A 426 -12.52 20.36 5.02
C TYR A 426 -11.01 20.23 4.87
N ASP A 427 -10.40 20.92 3.88
CA ASP A 427 -8.94 20.92 3.72
C ASP A 427 -8.25 21.55 4.96
N LEU A 428 -8.74 22.70 5.44
CA LEU A 428 -8.24 23.35 6.65
C LEU A 428 -8.37 22.44 7.88
N ALA A 429 -9.50 21.74 8.03
CA ALA A 429 -9.69 20.79 9.12
C ALA A 429 -8.76 19.57 9.01
N LYS A 430 -8.41 19.12 7.81
CA LYS A 430 -7.44 18.03 7.59
C LYS A 430 -6.01 18.46 7.91
N ILE A 431 -5.65 19.72 7.65
CA ILE A 431 -4.40 20.31 8.14
C ILE A 431 -4.44 20.34 9.68
N LYS A 432 -5.46 20.97 10.28
CA LYS A 432 -5.58 21.12 11.75
C LYS A 432 -5.51 19.76 12.46
N HIS A 433 -6.20 18.74 11.94
CA HIS A 433 -6.13 17.36 12.41
C HIS A 433 -4.67 16.85 12.50
N GLY A 434 -3.89 16.99 11.42
CA GLY A 434 -2.49 16.54 11.36
C GLY A 434 -1.49 17.44 12.09
N LEU A 435 -1.94 18.61 12.55
CA LEU A 435 -1.21 19.45 13.49
C LEU A 435 -1.50 19.06 14.95
N ILE A 436 -2.74 18.63 15.23
CA ILE A 436 -3.15 18.17 16.57
C ILE A 436 -2.48 16.83 16.88
N VAL A 437 -2.62 15.82 16.00
CA VAL A 437 -2.03 14.49 16.20
C VAL A 437 -0.81 14.31 15.30
N ASP A 438 0.36 14.13 15.92
CA ASP A 438 1.62 13.87 15.21
C ASP A 438 1.83 12.35 15.06
N HIS A 439 1.77 11.85 13.83
CA HIS A 439 1.95 10.42 13.55
C HIS A 439 3.32 9.88 14.00
N GLY A 440 4.37 10.71 14.00
CA GLY A 440 5.69 10.32 14.50
C GLY A 440 5.72 10.11 16.01
N LEU A 441 4.89 10.84 16.77
CA LEU A 441 4.71 10.64 18.21
C LEU A 441 3.79 9.47 18.51
N VAL A 442 2.72 9.29 17.71
CA VAL A 442 1.83 8.12 17.79
C VAL A 442 2.61 6.83 17.56
N ALA A 443 3.44 6.76 16.51
CA ALA A 443 4.28 5.60 16.23
C ALA A 443 5.28 5.27 17.35
N LYS A 444 5.63 6.26 18.18
CA LYS A 444 6.49 6.10 19.37
C LYS A 444 5.71 5.85 20.66
N GLY A 445 4.39 5.60 20.57
CA GLY A 445 3.52 5.36 21.71
C GLY A 445 3.39 6.56 22.67
N LYS A 446 3.55 7.80 22.19
CA LYS A 446 3.53 9.02 23.01
C LYS A 446 2.12 9.57 23.23
N PHE A 447 1.16 8.67 23.46
CA PHE A 447 -0.21 8.97 23.85
C PHE A 447 -0.68 7.91 24.85
N THR A 448 -1.69 8.26 25.64
CA THR A 448 -2.39 7.34 26.54
C THR A 448 -3.89 7.52 26.35
N VAL A 449 -4.63 6.44 26.52
CA VAL A 449 -6.09 6.45 26.64
C VAL A 449 -6.48 5.38 27.65
N ALA A 450 -7.39 5.72 28.54
CA ALA A 450 -7.93 4.81 29.52
C ALA A 450 -9.41 5.11 29.75
N ILE A 451 -10.18 4.07 30.02
CA ILE A 451 -11.59 4.20 30.35
C ILE A 451 -11.91 3.41 31.62
N GLU A 452 -12.60 4.06 32.56
CA GLU A 452 -13.09 3.44 33.78
C GLU A 452 -14.46 4.00 34.12
N SER A 453 -15.46 3.14 34.31
CA SER A 453 -16.81 3.54 34.73
C SER A 453 -17.40 4.69 33.88
N LYS A 454 -17.27 4.60 32.54
CA LYS A 454 -17.70 5.64 31.57
C LYS A 454 -16.98 7.00 31.70
N LYS A 455 -15.83 7.03 32.37
CA LYS A 455 -14.93 8.18 32.42
C LYS A 455 -13.70 7.85 31.59
N ALA A 456 -13.44 8.64 30.56
CA ALA A 456 -12.23 8.50 29.77
C ALA A 456 -11.17 9.51 30.23
N LYS A 457 -9.91 9.09 30.16
CA LYS A 457 -8.75 9.97 30.25
C LYS A 457 -7.88 9.74 29.05
N TYR A 458 -7.32 10.81 28.52
CA TYR A 458 -6.34 10.73 27.44
C TYR A 458 -5.28 11.80 27.61
N GLU A 459 -4.06 11.44 27.23
CA GLU A 459 -2.94 12.36 27.14
C GLU A 459 -2.24 12.17 25.81
N MET A 460 -1.67 13.25 25.28
CA MET A 460 -0.90 13.23 24.06
C MET A 460 0.21 14.26 24.13
N GLN A 461 1.41 13.86 23.68
CA GLN A 461 2.50 14.80 23.50
C GLN A 461 2.34 15.57 22.19
N GLN A 462 2.64 16.86 22.22
CA GLN A 462 2.72 17.70 21.03
C GLN A 462 4.03 18.47 21.06
N THR A 463 4.67 18.59 19.90
CA THR A 463 5.87 19.40 19.75
C THR A 463 5.53 20.89 19.77
N SER A 464 6.48 21.72 20.23
CA SER A 464 6.36 23.19 20.17
C SER A 464 6.12 23.67 18.73
N LYS A 465 6.80 23.05 17.75
CA LYS A 465 6.61 23.30 16.32
C LYS A 465 5.15 23.14 15.89
N LYS A 466 4.52 22.00 16.22
CA LYS A 466 3.13 21.72 15.85
C LYS A 466 2.13 22.68 16.54
N LYS A 467 2.41 23.09 17.78
CA LYS A 467 1.60 24.12 18.48
C LYS A 467 1.73 25.49 17.82
N GLN A 468 2.93 25.88 17.40
CA GLN A 468 3.13 27.13 16.69
C GLN A 468 2.37 27.12 15.34
N TRP A 469 2.45 26.02 14.58
CA TRP A 469 1.70 25.89 13.33
C TRP A 469 0.18 25.93 13.52
N GLN A 470 -0.35 25.45 14.66
CA GLN A 470 -1.76 25.62 14.99
C GLN A 470 -2.13 27.10 15.15
N SER A 471 -1.29 27.89 15.84
CA SER A 471 -1.48 29.34 15.95
C SER A 471 -1.40 30.04 14.59
N GLU A 472 -0.40 29.69 13.77
CA GLU A 472 -0.26 30.26 12.42
C GLU A 472 -1.47 29.95 11.51
N LEU A 473 -2.05 28.74 11.66
CA LEU A 473 -3.25 28.34 10.93
C LEU A 473 -4.48 29.13 11.42
N GLU A 474 -4.63 29.35 12.72
CA GLU A 474 -5.72 30.15 13.29
C GLU A 474 -5.64 31.60 12.83
N ASP A 475 -4.44 32.19 12.82
CA ASP A 475 -4.18 33.53 12.29
C ASP A 475 -4.51 33.62 10.80
N PHE A 476 -4.22 32.57 10.02
CA PHE A 476 -4.56 32.51 8.61
C PHE A 476 -6.07 32.45 8.38
N ILE A 477 -6.78 31.61 9.11
CA ILE A 477 -8.25 31.46 9.02
C ILE A 477 -8.91 32.81 9.34
N SER A 478 -8.47 33.47 10.42
CA SER A 478 -8.97 34.78 10.84
C SER A 478 -8.74 35.86 9.78
N ARG A 479 -7.50 35.99 9.27
CA ARG A 479 -7.16 36.97 8.22
C ARG A 479 -7.88 36.72 6.89
N SER A 480 -8.26 35.48 6.62
CA SER A 480 -8.98 35.09 5.40
C SER A 480 -10.50 35.22 5.53
N GLU A 481 -11.01 35.75 6.64
CA GLU A 481 -12.44 35.88 6.96
C GLU A 481 -13.18 34.54 6.83
N LEU A 482 -12.53 33.45 7.22
CA LEU A 482 -13.09 32.10 7.23
C LEU A 482 -13.62 31.75 8.63
N ASP A 483 -14.68 30.94 8.65
CA ASP A 483 -15.29 30.46 9.89
C ASP A 483 -14.39 29.44 10.63
N SER A 484 -13.70 29.89 11.68
CA SER A 484 -12.83 29.05 12.50
C SER A 484 -13.60 27.98 13.27
N GLN A 485 -14.82 28.28 13.71
CA GLN A 485 -15.66 27.34 14.43
C GLN A 485 -16.06 26.17 13.54
N LYS A 486 -16.38 26.44 12.28
CA LYS A 486 -16.64 25.41 11.28
C LYS A 486 -15.45 24.48 11.08
N VAL A 487 -14.22 25.04 11.02
CA VAL A 487 -12.99 24.23 10.94
C VAL A 487 -12.82 23.33 12.18
N ASP A 488 -13.08 23.85 13.38
CA ASP A 488 -12.96 23.09 14.63
C ASP A 488 -13.98 21.95 14.75
N LEU A 489 -15.23 22.22 14.37
CA LEU A 489 -16.27 21.22 14.29
C LEU A 489 -15.88 20.11 13.32
N ILE A 490 -15.51 20.45 12.08
CA ILE A 490 -15.12 19.45 11.07
C ILE A 490 -13.89 18.66 11.52
N THR A 491 -12.90 19.31 12.17
CA THR A 491 -11.72 18.64 12.73
C THR A 491 -12.11 17.58 13.77
N SER A 492 -13.05 17.92 14.66
CA SER A 492 -13.59 17.01 15.67
C SER A 492 -14.30 15.80 15.01
N LEU A 493 -15.11 16.05 13.98
CA LEU A 493 -15.78 15.00 13.22
C LEU A 493 -14.79 14.11 12.46
N ILE A 494 -13.68 14.65 11.96
CA ILE A 494 -12.62 13.85 11.30
C ILE A 494 -12.08 12.81 12.28
N PHE A 495 -11.72 13.20 13.51
CA PHE A 495 -11.23 12.26 14.53
C PHE A 495 -12.23 11.13 14.82
N LEU A 496 -13.50 11.46 15.03
CA LEU A 496 -14.57 10.48 15.23
C LEU A 496 -14.73 9.54 14.02
N ASN A 497 -14.63 10.09 12.81
CA ASN A 497 -14.79 9.33 11.57
C ASN A 497 -13.67 8.32 11.33
N ILE A 498 -12.43 8.66 11.70
CA ILE A 498 -11.28 7.77 11.47
C ILE A 498 -11.08 6.77 12.60
N ALA A 499 -11.63 7.00 13.80
CA ALA A 499 -11.44 6.10 14.94
C ALA A 499 -11.76 4.63 14.61
N CYS A 500 -12.94 4.33 14.05
CA CYS A 500 -13.32 2.96 13.68
C CYS A 500 -12.47 2.30 12.57
N LEU A 501 -11.59 3.06 11.91
CA LEU A 501 -10.70 2.57 10.85
C LEU A 501 -9.31 2.14 11.36
N HIS A 502 -9.04 2.34 12.65
CA HIS A 502 -7.78 1.99 13.29
C HIS A 502 -7.95 0.84 14.30
N HIS A 503 -6.83 0.41 14.87
CA HIS A 503 -6.77 -0.63 15.89
C HIS A 503 -6.40 -0.05 17.26
N SER A 504 -6.79 -0.76 18.31
CA SER A 504 -6.46 -0.44 19.70
C SER A 504 -4.94 -0.38 19.91
N PRO A 505 -4.44 0.58 20.73
CA PRO A 505 -5.18 1.59 21.49
C PRO A 505 -5.41 2.92 20.73
N TYR A 506 -5.04 3.01 19.46
CA TYR A 506 -5.08 4.27 18.73
C TYR A 506 -6.49 4.70 18.33
N ASP A 507 -7.34 3.75 17.94
CA ASP A 507 -8.77 4.01 17.65
C ASP A 507 -9.52 4.59 18.87
N GLU A 508 -9.29 4.01 20.04
CA GLU A 508 -9.83 4.46 21.33
C GLU A 508 -9.40 5.89 21.66
N PHE A 509 -8.11 6.20 21.47
CA PHE A 509 -7.56 7.54 21.65
C PHE A 509 -8.22 8.56 20.72
N LEU A 510 -8.32 8.25 19.42
CA LEU A 510 -8.92 9.13 18.41
C LEU A 510 -10.39 9.44 18.73
N PHE A 511 -11.14 8.43 19.19
CA PHE A 511 -12.54 8.60 19.54
C PHE A 511 -12.73 9.55 20.73
N VAL A 512 -11.98 9.33 21.83
CA VAL A 512 -12.06 10.18 23.02
C VAL A 512 -11.61 11.62 22.72
N LEU A 513 -10.52 11.78 21.94
CA LEU A 513 -10.05 13.10 21.50
C LEU A 513 -11.12 13.81 20.66
N GLY A 514 -11.69 13.13 19.67
CA GLY A 514 -12.75 13.69 18.82
C GLY A 514 -14.00 14.11 19.61
N HIS A 515 -14.38 13.32 20.62
CA HIS A 515 -15.50 13.64 21.53
C HIS A 515 -15.20 14.89 22.36
N ASP A 516 -14.02 15.00 22.98
CA ASP A 516 -13.65 16.18 23.77
C ASP A 516 -13.57 17.45 22.91
N LEU A 517 -13.00 17.35 21.70
CA LEU A 517 -12.93 18.48 20.76
C LEU A 517 -14.32 18.92 20.27
N LEU A 518 -15.22 17.98 19.99
CA LEU A 518 -16.60 18.30 19.60
C LEU A 518 -17.32 19.03 20.74
N GLN A 519 -17.20 18.53 21.97
CA GLN A 519 -17.81 19.15 23.15
C GLN A 519 -17.30 20.59 23.37
N LYS A 520 -15.99 20.84 23.15
CA LYS A 520 -15.40 22.18 23.25
C LYS A 520 -15.91 23.11 22.15
N SER A 521 -15.92 22.63 20.91
CA SER A 521 -16.36 23.40 19.74
C SER A 521 -17.82 23.85 19.83
N LEU A 522 -18.67 23.03 20.46
CA LEU A 522 -20.10 23.33 20.69
C LEU A 522 -20.36 24.19 21.93
N LYS A 523 -19.44 24.26 22.90
CA LYS A 523 -19.57 25.13 24.09
C LYS A 523 -19.16 26.58 23.82
N ASN A 524 -18.41 26.82 22.76
CA ASN A 524 -18.02 28.16 22.30
C ASN A 524 -19.10 28.79 21.38
N LEU A 525 -20.34 28.28 21.41
CA LEU A 525 -21.53 28.80 20.70
C LEU A 525 -22.30 29.81 21.54
#